data_AF-A0A352CPI8-F1
#
_entry.id   AF-A0A352CPI8-F1
#
_cell.length_a   1.000
_cell.length_b   1.000
_cell.length_c   1.000
_cell.angle_alpha   90.00
_cell.angle_beta   90.00
_cell.angle_gamma   90.00
#
_symmetry.space_group_name_H-M   'P 1'
#
loop_
_entity.id
_entity.type
_entity.pdbx_description
1 polymer ?
#
loop_
_entity_poly.entity_id
_entity_poly.type
_entity_poly.pdbx_seq_one_letter_code
_entity_poly.pdbx_strand_id
1 'polypeptide(L)'
;KAPAEKMLSRYQTDADVERSFNDLKDYWKKLLSKFTVETGNDKVNRMVNIWNQYQCMVTFNMSRSASYFESGIGRGMGFRDSCQDLLGFVHLIPDRARQRIIDIASTQFQDGSAYHQYQPLTKKGNSDIGSGFNDDPLWLIAGTSAYIRETGDTSILDEKVPYDNDMSVATSLFEHLTRSLDYIINHKGPHDLPLIGRADWNDCLNLNCFSEHPGESFQTFGPSEGPVAESVFIGGMFVKYGNEYADLCDFLG
;
A
#
# COMPACT_ATOMS: atom_id res chain seq x y z
N LYS A 1 -2.98 14.64 -35.60
CA LYS A 1 -1.74 14.85 -34.81
C LYS A 1 -1.84 16.00 -33.81
N ALA A 2 -2.99 16.67 -33.68
CA ALA A 2 -3.18 17.81 -32.77
C ALA A 2 -2.66 17.62 -31.32
N PRO A 3 -2.80 16.45 -30.65
CA PRO A 3 -2.22 16.27 -29.31
C PRO A 3 -0.69 16.34 -29.30
N ALA A 4 -0.03 15.76 -30.30
CA ALA A 4 1.43 15.78 -30.42
C ALA A 4 1.93 17.19 -30.74
N GLU A 5 1.26 17.90 -31.65
CA GLU A 5 1.58 19.29 -32.00
C GLU A 5 1.45 20.22 -30.79
N LYS A 6 0.42 20.03 -29.96
CA LYS A 6 0.23 20.76 -28.70
C LYS A 6 1.32 20.46 -27.65
N MET A 7 1.81 19.22 -27.59
CA MET A 7 2.93 18.87 -26.69
C MET A 7 4.23 19.52 -27.15
N LEU A 8 4.51 19.45 -28.46
CA LEU A 8 5.68 20.09 -29.05
C LEU A 8 5.66 21.61 -28.89
N SER A 9 4.48 22.24 -29.04
CA SER A 9 4.35 23.69 -28.91
C SER A 9 4.65 24.22 -27.51
N ARG A 10 4.57 23.37 -26.47
CA ARG A 10 4.88 23.75 -25.08
C ARG A 10 6.37 23.94 -24.81
N TYR A 11 7.25 23.35 -25.62
CA TYR A 11 8.70 23.28 -25.38
C TYR A 11 9.52 23.70 -26.62
N GLN A 12 9.08 24.73 -27.35
CA GLN A 12 9.70 25.12 -28.63
C GLN A 12 11.01 25.87 -28.47
N THR A 13 11.24 26.51 -27.33
CA THR A 13 12.42 27.32 -27.08
C THR A 13 13.12 26.92 -25.79
N ASP A 14 14.41 27.23 -25.68
CA ASP A 14 15.18 27.03 -24.44
C ASP A 14 14.53 27.73 -23.25
N ALA A 15 13.91 28.90 -23.46
CA ALA A 15 13.18 29.64 -22.44
C ALA A 15 11.93 28.88 -21.94
N ASP A 16 11.27 28.11 -22.79
CA ASP A 16 10.12 27.28 -22.40
C ASP A 16 10.53 26.07 -21.57
N VAL A 17 11.66 25.46 -21.93
CA VAL A 17 12.27 24.35 -21.19
C VAL A 17 12.76 24.84 -19.82
N GLU A 18 13.49 25.96 -19.77
CA GLU A 18 14.01 26.53 -18.53
C GLU A 18 12.87 26.93 -17.58
N ARG A 19 11.79 27.53 -18.10
CA ARG A 19 10.59 27.81 -17.29
C ARG A 19 10.02 26.54 -16.67
N SER A 20 9.85 25.48 -17.47
CA SER A 20 9.32 24.20 -16.98
C SER A 20 10.25 23.50 -15.98
N PHE A 21 11.56 23.64 -16.15
CA PHE A 21 12.55 23.14 -15.19
C PHE A 21 12.52 23.91 -13.86
N ASN A 22 12.33 25.23 -13.91
CA ASN A 22 12.12 26.04 -12.71
C ASN A 22 10.82 25.66 -11.98
N ASP A 23 9.72 25.47 -12.71
CA ASP A 23 8.45 24.98 -12.14
C ASP A 23 8.64 23.63 -11.42
N LEU A 24 9.41 22.70 -12.00
CA LEU A 24 9.74 21.42 -11.38
C LEU A 24 10.58 21.57 -10.10
N LYS A 25 11.58 22.46 -10.12
CA LYS A 25 12.39 22.76 -8.92
C LYS A 25 11.52 23.32 -7.80
N ASP A 26 10.61 24.24 -8.13
CA ASP A 26 9.74 24.87 -7.14
C ASP A 26 8.68 23.91 -6.61
N TYR A 27 8.18 22.99 -7.44
CA TYR A 27 7.37 21.86 -7.00
C TYR A 27 8.08 21.04 -5.91
N TRP A 28 9.32 20.61 -6.15
CA TRP A 28 10.08 19.81 -5.18
C TRP A 28 10.45 20.60 -3.92
N LYS A 29 10.84 21.87 -4.04
CA LYS A 29 11.10 22.71 -2.86
C LYS A 29 9.86 22.82 -1.97
N LYS A 30 8.69 23.10 -2.56
CA LYS A 30 7.43 23.19 -1.82
C LYS A 30 7.10 21.85 -1.16
N LEU A 31 7.26 20.75 -1.88
CA LEU A 31 6.96 19.42 -1.37
C LEU A 31 7.83 19.04 -0.15
N LEU A 32 9.14 19.24 -0.25
CA LEU A 32 10.11 18.88 0.78
C LEU A 32 10.15 19.86 1.96
N SER A 33 9.50 21.02 1.86
CA SER A 33 9.44 22.01 2.93
C SER A 33 8.57 21.61 4.12
N LYS A 34 7.73 20.56 3.97
CA LYS A 34 6.73 20.16 4.97
C LYS A 34 7.32 19.54 6.23
N PHE A 35 8.45 18.85 6.11
CA PHE A 35 9.16 18.28 7.25
C PHE A 35 10.66 18.47 7.03
N THR A 36 11.30 19.24 7.92
CA THR A 36 12.74 19.46 7.90
C THR A 36 13.30 19.45 9.32
N VAL A 37 14.56 19.09 9.45
CA VAL A 37 15.31 19.11 10.70
C VAL A 37 16.60 19.88 10.53
N GLU A 38 16.99 20.58 11.58
CA GLU A 38 18.31 21.18 11.72
C GLU A 38 18.98 20.56 12.95
N THR A 39 19.96 19.69 12.70
CA THR A 39 20.75 19.04 13.74
C THR A 39 22.23 19.31 13.52
N GLY A 40 23.07 19.02 14.53
CA GLY A 40 24.53 19.05 14.40
C GLY A 40 25.10 17.97 13.47
N ASN A 41 24.27 17.11 12.87
CA ASN A 41 24.68 16.02 11.98
C ASN A 41 24.16 16.25 10.55
N ASP A 42 25.07 16.58 9.64
CA ASP A 42 24.77 16.84 8.23
C ASP A 42 24.19 15.62 7.49
N LYS A 43 24.54 14.38 7.90
CA LYS A 43 23.99 13.13 7.36
C LYS A 43 22.52 12.97 7.72
N VAL A 44 22.15 13.29 8.96
CA VAL A 44 20.73 13.28 9.38
C VAL A 44 19.96 14.34 8.60
N ASN A 45 20.49 15.56 8.53
CA ASN A 45 19.83 16.67 7.84
C ASN A 45 19.59 16.33 6.35
N ARG A 46 20.58 15.81 5.61
CA ARG A 46 20.38 15.46 4.18
C ARG A 46 19.42 14.30 3.97
N MET A 47 19.39 13.31 4.87
CA MET A 47 18.51 12.15 4.73
C MET A 47 17.07 12.54 5.00
N VAL A 48 16.82 13.24 6.11
CA VAL A 48 15.48 13.67 6.50
C VAL A 48 14.95 14.73 5.53
N ASN A 49 15.74 15.75 5.20
CA ASN A 49 15.24 16.91 4.45
C ASN A 49 15.14 16.69 2.94
N ILE A 50 15.84 15.68 2.39
CA ILE A 50 15.92 15.48 0.93
C ILE A 50 15.73 14.01 0.56
N TRP A 51 16.72 13.16 0.82
CA TRP A 51 16.83 11.88 0.12
C TRP A 51 15.77 10.85 0.51
N ASN A 52 15.43 10.76 1.80
CA ASN A 52 14.40 9.82 2.25
C ASN A 52 13.01 10.21 1.73
N GLN A 53 12.65 11.50 1.86
CA GLN A 53 11.37 12.01 1.34
C GLN A 53 11.26 11.89 -0.18
N TYR A 54 12.37 12.17 -0.91
CA TYR A 54 12.43 11.94 -2.35
C TYR A 54 12.18 10.46 -2.70
N GLN A 55 12.81 9.53 -1.97
CA GLN A 55 12.61 8.11 -2.16
C GLN A 55 11.18 7.66 -1.86
N CYS A 56 10.55 8.18 -0.81
CA CYS A 56 9.14 7.89 -0.49
C CYS A 56 8.18 8.33 -1.62
N MET A 57 8.45 9.46 -2.30
CA MET A 57 7.70 9.83 -3.50
C MET A 57 7.92 8.83 -4.65
N VAL A 58 9.15 8.37 -4.85
CA VAL A 58 9.47 7.39 -5.90
C VAL A 58 8.75 6.07 -5.63
N THR A 59 8.82 5.53 -4.41
CA THR A 59 8.14 4.28 -4.05
C THR A 59 6.62 4.43 -4.13
N PHE A 60 6.04 5.55 -3.67
CA PHE A 60 4.60 5.79 -3.83
C PHE A 60 4.13 5.75 -5.30
N ASN A 61 4.94 6.28 -6.22
CA ASN A 61 4.61 6.28 -7.65
C ASN A 61 4.88 4.94 -8.33
N MET A 62 5.97 4.25 -7.97
CA MET A 62 6.47 3.07 -8.70
C MET A 62 6.16 1.74 -8.01
N SER A 63 5.78 1.76 -6.73
CA SER A 63 5.69 0.60 -5.84
C SER A 63 6.95 -0.26 -5.96
N ARG A 64 6.82 -1.51 -6.44
CA ARG A 64 7.93 -2.42 -6.77
C ARG A 64 7.93 -2.83 -8.25
N SER A 65 7.35 -1.99 -9.12
CA SER A 65 7.10 -2.37 -10.51
C SER A 65 8.33 -2.34 -11.42
N ALA A 66 9.08 -1.23 -11.43
CA ALA A 66 10.20 -1.02 -12.35
C ALA A 66 11.41 -0.38 -11.69
N SER A 67 12.57 -1.02 -11.81
CA SER A 67 13.87 -0.52 -11.39
C SER A 67 14.97 -1.18 -12.24
N TYR A 68 16.24 -1.00 -11.88
CA TYR A 68 17.33 -1.75 -12.54
C TYR A 68 17.39 -3.23 -12.13
N PHE A 69 16.54 -3.65 -11.19
CA PHE A 69 16.39 -5.04 -10.77
C PHE A 69 14.97 -5.56 -11.04
N GLU A 70 13.95 -4.73 -10.82
CA GLU A 70 12.55 -5.05 -11.10
C GLU A 70 12.23 -4.77 -12.58
N SER A 71 11.82 -5.80 -13.32
CA SER A 71 11.79 -5.76 -14.80
C SER A 71 10.66 -4.93 -15.41
N GLY A 72 9.69 -4.45 -14.64
CA GLY A 72 8.51 -3.75 -15.17
C GLY A 72 7.48 -4.65 -15.85
N ILE A 73 7.61 -5.98 -15.73
CA ILE A 73 6.72 -6.96 -16.39
C ILE A 73 5.76 -7.59 -15.39
N GLY A 74 6.29 -8.34 -14.41
CA GLY A 74 5.48 -9.25 -13.59
C GLY A 74 4.90 -8.65 -12.31
N ARG A 75 5.49 -7.56 -11.79
CA ARG A 75 5.02 -6.90 -10.56
C ARG A 75 4.22 -5.63 -10.89
N GLY A 76 2.94 -5.64 -10.55
CA GLY A 76 2.12 -4.45 -10.34
C GLY A 76 2.41 -3.71 -9.02
N MET A 77 1.38 -3.13 -8.41
CA MET A 77 1.45 -2.49 -7.10
C MET A 77 1.01 -3.47 -6.01
N GLY A 78 1.91 -3.82 -5.08
CA GLY A 78 1.58 -4.72 -3.96
C GLY A 78 0.59 -4.06 -3.00
N PHE A 79 -0.36 -4.82 -2.45
CA PHE A 79 -1.34 -4.32 -1.47
C PHE A 79 -0.61 -3.81 -0.22
N ARG A 80 0.12 -4.71 0.45
CA ARG A 80 1.00 -4.41 1.57
C ARG A 80 2.09 -3.37 1.26
N ASP A 81 2.73 -3.46 0.10
CA ASP A 81 3.75 -2.47 -0.29
C ASP A 81 3.17 -1.06 -0.37
N SER A 82 2.00 -0.92 -1.01
CA SER A 82 1.38 0.38 -1.22
C SER A 82 0.86 0.96 0.09
N CYS A 83 0.31 0.13 0.98
CA CYS A 83 -0.08 0.55 2.33
C CYS A 83 1.11 1.02 3.18
N GLN A 84 2.26 0.35 3.11
CA GLN A 84 3.47 0.80 3.81
C GLN A 84 4.08 2.06 3.19
N ASP A 85 4.08 2.17 1.86
CA ASP A 85 4.60 3.34 1.16
C ASP A 85 3.79 4.61 1.54
N LEU A 86 2.51 4.49 1.89
CA LEU A 86 1.68 5.60 2.41
C LEU A 86 2.24 6.19 3.71
N LEU A 87 2.79 5.36 4.61
CA LEU A 87 3.27 5.79 5.93
C LEU A 87 4.41 6.83 5.84
N GLY A 88 5.23 6.76 4.79
CA GLY A 88 6.31 7.72 4.52
C GLY A 88 5.94 8.83 3.53
N PHE A 89 4.73 8.80 2.97
CA PHE A 89 4.31 9.68 1.88
C PHE A 89 3.17 10.62 2.25
N VAL A 90 2.35 10.26 3.23
CA VAL A 90 1.07 10.94 3.48
C VAL A 90 1.22 12.43 3.78
N HIS A 91 2.26 12.83 4.50
CA HIS A 91 2.56 14.24 4.77
C HIS A 91 2.92 15.02 3.48
N LEU A 92 3.50 14.36 2.47
CA LEU A 92 3.90 14.97 1.21
C LEU A 92 2.70 15.34 0.34
N ILE A 93 1.79 14.41 0.05
CA ILE A 93 0.58 14.69 -0.77
C ILE A 93 -0.64 13.92 -0.22
N PRO A 94 -1.33 14.46 0.80
CA PRO A 94 -2.47 13.80 1.42
C PRO A 94 -3.58 13.40 0.44
N ASP A 95 -3.95 14.26 -0.51
CA ASP A 95 -5.02 13.97 -1.47
C ASP A 95 -4.74 12.72 -2.32
N ARG A 96 -3.46 12.52 -2.69
CA ARG A 96 -3.03 11.32 -3.43
C ARG A 96 -2.99 10.09 -2.53
N ALA A 97 -2.63 10.26 -1.26
CA ALA A 97 -2.69 9.19 -0.26
C ALA A 97 -4.14 8.71 -0.06
N ARG A 98 -5.10 9.64 0.09
CA ARG A 98 -6.53 9.35 0.18
C ARG A 98 -7.02 8.51 -0.99
N GLN A 99 -6.74 8.97 -2.22
CA GLN A 99 -7.14 8.24 -3.42
C GLN A 99 -6.49 6.85 -3.50
N ARG A 100 -5.23 6.73 -3.08
CA ARG A 100 -4.52 5.44 -3.08
C ARG A 100 -5.15 4.45 -2.09
N ILE A 101 -5.56 4.89 -0.90
CA ILE A 101 -6.27 4.03 0.06
C ILE A 101 -7.55 3.48 -0.57
N ILE A 102 -8.35 4.35 -1.20
CA ILE A 102 -9.59 3.94 -1.90
C ILE A 102 -9.27 2.95 -3.03
N ASP A 103 -8.25 3.21 -3.84
CA ASP A 103 -7.85 2.33 -4.94
C ASP A 103 -7.44 0.93 -4.45
N ILE A 104 -6.71 0.85 -3.32
CA ILE A 104 -6.26 -0.41 -2.72
C ILE A 104 -7.45 -1.17 -2.10
N ALA A 105 -8.25 -0.50 -1.26
CA ALA A 105 -9.42 -1.08 -0.61
C ALA A 105 -10.45 -1.59 -1.64
N SER A 106 -10.55 -0.92 -2.80
CA SER A 106 -11.40 -1.35 -3.91
C SER A 106 -11.10 -2.76 -4.44
N THR A 107 -9.90 -3.29 -4.16
CA THR A 107 -9.48 -4.63 -4.59
C THR A 107 -9.64 -5.68 -3.48
N GLN A 108 -10.07 -5.30 -2.28
CA GLN A 108 -10.31 -6.24 -1.19
C GLN A 108 -11.47 -7.18 -1.52
N PHE A 109 -11.44 -8.42 -1.04
CA PHE A 109 -12.56 -9.35 -1.13
C PHE A 109 -13.57 -9.13 0.00
N GLN A 110 -14.80 -9.59 -0.20
CA GLN A 110 -15.88 -9.42 0.78
C GLN A 110 -15.64 -10.16 2.11
N ASP A 111 -14.74 -11.14 2.16
CA ASP A 111 -14.37 -11.86 3.38
C ASP A 111 -13.29 -11.14 4.22
N GLY A 112 -12.71 -10.05 3.69
CA GLY A 112 -11.64 -9.29 4.33
C GLY A 112 -10.24 -9.62 3.81
N SER A 113 -10.06 -10.73 3.08
CA SER A 113 -8.81 -11.01 2.38
C SER A 113 -8.59 -10.02 1.22
N ALA A 114 -7.38 -9.95 0.67
CA ALA A 114 -7.07 -9.06 -0.44
C ALA A 114 -6.22 -9.75 -1.50
N TYR A 115 -6.30 -9.28 -2.75
CA TYR A 115 -5.24 -9.62 -3.70
C TYR A 115 -3.91 -9.11 -3.17
N HIS A 116 -2.88 -9.95 -3.24
CA HIS A 116 -1.53 -9.58 -2.82
C HIS A 116 -0.95 -8.43 -3.66
N GLN A 117 -1.42 -8.30 -4.90
CA GLN A 117 -1.03 -7.27 -5.84
C GLN A 117 -2.18 -6.86 -6.74
N TYR A 118 -2.17 -5.61 -7.21
CA TYR A 118 -3.08 -5.11 -8.23
C TYR A 118 -2.31 -4.44 -9.39
N GLN A 119 -2.90 -4.42 -10.57
CA GLN A 119 -2.26 -3.87 -11.77
C GLN A 119 -2.41 -2.33 -11.82
N PRO A 120 -1.32 -1.54 -11.87
CA PRO A 120 -1.40 -0.08 -11.80
C PRO A 120 -2.24 0.57 -12.90
N LEU A 121 -2.26 -0.01 -14.11
CA LEU A 121 -3.00 0.54 -15.25
C LEU A 121 -4.51 0.33 -15.17
N THR A 122 -4.95 -0.82 -14.63
CA THR A 122 -6.37 -1.20 -14.59
C THR A 122 -7.00 -1.02 -13.22
N LYS A 123 -6.17 -0.85 -12.17
CA LYS A 123 -6.57 -0.85 -10.76
C LYS A 123 -7.34 -2.11 -10.33
N LYS A 124 -7.08 -3.24 -11.02
CA LYS A 124 -7.69 -4.54 -10.72
C LYS A 124 -6.69 -5.46 -10.03
N GLY A 125 -7.19 -6.31 -9.13
CA GLY A 125 -6.39 -7.36 -8.50
C GLY A 125 -5.69 -8.27 -9.52
N ASN A 126 -4.49 -8.71 -9.18
CA ASN A 126 -3.70 -9.64 -9.99
C ASN A 126 -4.04 -11.07 -9.59
N SER A 127 -4.85 -11.74 -10.41
CA SER A 127 -5.23 -13.14 -10.19
C SER A 127 -4.05 -14.13 -10.29
N ASP A 128 -2.95 -13.75 -10.95
CA ASP A 128 -1.79 -14.65 -11.13
C ASP A 128 -1.02 -14.88 -9.83
N ILE A 129 -0.97 -13.89 -8.95
CA ILE A 129 -0.40 -14.01 -7.60
C ILE A 129 -1.50 -14.38 -6.59
N GLY A 130 -2.72 -13.87 -6.81
CA GLY A 130 -3.91 -14.23 -6.03
C GLY A 130 -3.92 -13.61 -4.62
N SER A 131 -4.56 -14.33 -3.70
CA SER A 131 -4.76 -13.98 -2.28
C SER A 131 -4.05 -15.00 -1.36
N GLY A 132 -4.19 -14.84 -0.05
CA GLY A 132 -3.75 -15.80 0.97
C GLY A 132 -2.47 -15.41 1.70
N PHE A 133 -2.01 -14.17 1.56
CA PHE A 133 -0.95 -13.61 2.41
C PHE A 133 -1.64 -12.93 3.59
N ASN A 134 -1.69 -13.62 4.73
CA ASN A 134 -2.65 -13.28 5.77
C ASN A 134 -2.30 -12.00 6.56
N ASP A 135 -1.14 -11.39 6.30
CA ASP A 135 -0.81 -10.08 6.84
C ASP A 135 -1.39 -8.91 6.01
N ASP A 136 -1.71 -9.13 4.73
CA ASP A 136 -2.19 -8.09 3.81
C ASP A 136 -3.35 -7.26 4.37
N PRO A 137 -4.45 -7.84 4.91
CA PRO A 137 -5.61 -7.07 5.35
C PRO A 137 -5.28 -6.02 6.41
N LEU A 138 -4.41 -6.36 7.37
CA LEU A 138 -4.06 -5.45 8.48
C LEU A 138 -3.30 -4.21 8.00
N TRP A 139 -2.62 -4.27 6.85
CA TRP A 139 -1.93 -3.11 6.30
C TRP A 139 -2.89 -2.02 5.82
N LEU A 140 -4.14 -2.34 5.47
CA LEU A 140 -5.15 -1.34 5.11
C LEU A 140 -5.54 -0.47 6.32
N ILE A 141 -5.64 -1.09 7.49
CA ILE A 141 -5.86 -0.38 8.77
C ILE A 141 -4.68 0.56 9.04
N ALA A 142 -3.45 0.07 8.90
CA ALA A 142 -2.25 0.85 9.10
C ALA A 142 -2.19 2.11 8.20
N GLY A 143 -2.46 1.94 6.90
CA GLY A 143 -2.45 3.03 5.92
C GLY A 143 -3.56 4.05 6.19
N THR A 144 -4.77 3.59 6.54
CA THR A 144 -5.92 4.45 6.82
C THR A 144 -5.75 5.21 8.14
N SER A 145 -5.29 4.55 9.20
CA SER A 145 -5.02 5.20 10.49
C SER A 145 -3.94 6.27 10.35
N ALA A 146 -2.84 5.98 9.65
CA ALA A 146 -1.78 6.96 9.40
C ALA A 146 -2.27 8.18 8.61
N TYR A 147 -3.14 7.97 7.62
CA TYR A 147 -3.75 9.07 6.86
C TYR A 147 -4.63 9.96 7.72
N ILE A 148 -5.51 9.37 8.54
CA ILE A 148 -6.38 10.13 9.43
C ILE A 148 -5.56 10.89 10.46
N ARG A 149 -4.50 10.30 11.03
CA ARG A 149 -3.62 10.97 11.99
C ARG A 149 -2.85 12.15 11.40
N GLU A 150 -2.46 12.08 10.14
CA GLU A 150 -1.79 13.20 9.44
C GLU A 150 -2.76 14.33 9.09
N THR A 151 -4.00 14.00 8.69
CA THR A 151 -4.90 14.96 8.03
C THR A 151 -6.09 15.41 8.88
N GLY A 152 -6.51 14.59 9.84
CA GLY A 152 -7.80 14.71 10.51
C GLY A 152 -9.01 14.42 9.61
N ASP A 153 -8.83 13.95 8.37
CA ASP A 153 -9.94 13.68 7.44
C ASP A 153 -10.58 12.33 7.75
N THR A 154 -11.53 12.31 8.68
CA THR A 154 -12.33 11.11 8.97
C THR A 154 -13.41 10.83 7.94
N SER A 155 -13.71 11.76 7.02
CA SER A 155 -14.71 11.53 5.96
C SER A 155 -14.32 10.38 5.03
N ILE A 156 -13.02 10.04 4.97
CA ILE A 156 -12.54 8.87 4.23
C ILE A 156 -13.20 7.57 4.72
N LEU A 157 -13.56 7.47 6.00
CA LEU A 157 -14.16 6.27 6.58
C LEU A 157 -15.58 6.02 6.04
N ASP A 158 -16.28 7.07 5.64
CA ASP A 158 -17.63 7.02 5.06
C ASP A 158 -17.63 6.81 3.53
N GLU A 159 -16.46 6.87 2.89
CA GLU A 159 -16.34 6.70 1.44
C GLU A 159 -16.87 5.34 1.02
N LYS A 160 -17.66 5.34 -0.06
CA LYS A 160 -18.22 4.10 -0.61
C LYS A 160 -17.19 3.40 -1.49
N VAL A 161 -16.69 2.27 -1.03
CA VAL A 161 -15.62 1.50 -1.65
C VAL A 161 -16.16 0.11 -2.08
N PRO A 162 -15.85 -0.35 -3.32
CA PRO A 162 -16.24 -1.67 -3.80
C PRO A 162 -15.36 -2.80 -3.24
N TYR A 163 -15.85 -4.04 -3.31
CA TYR A 163 -15.03 -5.24 -3.16
C TYR A 163 -14.76 -5.86 -4.53
N ASP A 164 -13.55 -6.37 -4.77
CA ASP A 164 -13.11 -6.93 -6.06
C ASP A 164 -13.51 -6.04 -7.26
N ASN A 165 -13.42 -4.73 -7.05
CA ASN A 165 -13.84 -3.67 -7.98
C ASN A 165 -15.33 -3.73 -8.43
N ASP A 166 -16.21 -4.45 -7.72
CA ASP A 166 -17.65 -4.48 -7.94
C ASP A 166 -18.39 -3.47 -7.05
N MET A 167 -18.87 -2.39 -7.68
CA MET A 167 -19.65 -1.34 -7.01
C MET A 167 -21.02 -1.80 -6.51
N SER A 168 -21.53 -2.94 -6.98
CA SER A 168 -22.84 -3.46 -6.56
C SER A 168 -22.86 -3.91 -5.09
N VAL A 169 -21.70 -4.31 -4.57
CA VAL A 169 -21.50 -4.80 -3.19
C VAL A 169 -20.73 -3.80 -2.31
N ALA A 170 -20.54 -2.56 -2.78
CA ALA A 170 -19.73 -1.55 -2.11
C ALA A 170 -20.29 -1.13 -0.73
N THR A 171 -19.39 -0.98 0.25
CA THR A 171 -19.68 -0.53 1.62
C THR A 171 -18.82 0.68 1.98
N SER A 172 -18.93 1.18 3.21
CA SER A 172 -18.02 2.23 3.69
C SER A 172 -16.58 1.70 3.83
N LEU A 173 -15.57 2.56 3.70
CA LEU A 173 -14.19 2.18 3.98
C LEU A 173 -14.02 1.65 5.41
N PHE A 174 -14.79 2.17 6.37
CA PHE A 174 -14.78 1.64 7.73
C PHE A 174 -15.16 0.14 7.79
N GLU A 175 -16.16 -0.29 7.03
CA GLU A 175 -16.53 -1.71 6.92
C GLU A 175 -15.42 -2.56 6.30
N HIS A 176 -14.65 -2.03 5.35
CA HIS A 176 -13.44 -2.70 4.85
C HIS A 176 -12.39 -2.90 5.96
N LEU A 177 -12.22 -1.92 6.86
CA LEU A 177 -11.32 -2.05 8.02
C LEU A 177 -11.82 -3.11 9.00
N THR A 178 -13.13 -3.12 9.29
CA THR A 178 -13.78 -4.13 10.14
C THR A 178 -13.52 -5.53 9.60
N ARG A 179 -13.75 -5.75 8.30
CA ARG A 179 -13.50 -7.05 7.66
C ARG A 179 -12.04 -7.44 7.66
N SER A 180 -11.14 -6.47 7.52
CA SER A 180 -9.70 -6.72 7.62
C SER A 180 -9.31 -7.26 8.99
N LEU A 181 -9.91 -6.72 10.05
CA LEU A 181 -9.68 -7.18 11.43
C LEU A 181 -10.37 -8.53 11.69
N ASP A 182 -11.64 -8.67 11.29
CA ASP A 182 -12.43 -9.88 11.46
C ASP A 182 -11.82 -11.07 10.70
N TYR A 183 -11.19 -10.83 9.55
CA TYR A 183 -10.45 -11.87 8.83
C TYR A 183 -9.40 -12.50 9.75
N ILE A 184 -8.62 -11.71 10.48
CA ILE A 184 -7.60 -12.25 11.40
C ILE A 184 -8.23 -12.95 12.60
N ILE A 185 -9.31 -12.40 13.16
CA ILE A 185 -10.02 -12.98 14.31
C ILE A 185 -10.58 -14.37 13.95
N ASN A 186 -11.08 -14.53 12.74
CA ASN A 186 -11.71 -15.77 12.27
C ASN A 186 -10.71 -16.80 11.71
N HIS A 187 -9.46 -16.42 11.45
CA HIS A 187 -8.42 -17.31 10.92
C HIS A 187 -7.29 -17.51 11.93
N LYS A 188 -7.60 -18.15 13.05
CA LYS A 188 -6.63 -18.51 14.09
C LYS A 188 -6.33 -20.00 14.11
N GLY A 189 -5.11 -20.34 14.48
CA GLY A 189 -4.68 -21.72 14.68
C GLY A 189 -4.87 -22.22 16.12
N PRO A 190 -4.26 -23.38 16.45
CA PRO A 190 -4.43 -24.06 17.73
C PRO A 190 -3.98 -23.28 18.98
N HIS A 191 -3.14 -22.25 18.83
CA HIS A 191 -2.63 -21.44 19.93
C HIS A 191 -3.29 -20.06 19.98
N ASP A 192 -4.42 -19.88 19.28
CA ASP A 192 -5.10 -18.59 19.11
C ASP A 192 -4.23 -17.52 18.42
N LEU A 193 -3.21 -17.93 17.66
CA LEU A 193 -2.42 -17.05 16.82
C LEU A 193 -2.98 -17.04 15.40
N PRO A 194 -2.82 -15.94 14.64
CA PRO A 194 -3.26 -15.89 13.24
C PRO A 194 -2.59 -16.96 12.39
N LEU A 195 -3.38 -17.64 11.56
CA LEU A 195 -2.85 -18.55 10.54
C LEU A 195 -2.02 -17.75 9.53
N ILE A 196 -0.88 -18.32 9.11
CA ILE A 196 0.07 -17.66 8.21
C ILE A 196 -0.40 -17.61 6.75
N GLY A 197 -1.29 -18.50 6.33
CA GLY A 197 -1.69 -18.64 4.92
C GLY A 197 -0.51 -19.08 4.04
N ARG A 198 -0.31 -18.43 2.89
CA ARG A 198 0.84 -18.64 2.00
C ARG A 198 2.15 -18.17 2.63
N ALA A 199 2.11 -17.01 3.25
CA ALA A 199 3.19 -16.34 3.96
C ALA A 199 2.62 -15.13 4.72
N ASP A 200 3.40 -14.59 5.64
CA ASP A 200 3.19 -13.24 6.18
C ASP A 200 4.05 -12.22 5.41
N TRP A 201 4.45 -11.12 6.06
CA TRP A 201 5.31 -10.10 5.45
C TRP A 201 6.62 -10.66 4.89
N ASN A 202 7.12 -11.78 5.45
CA ASN A 202 8.21 -12.52 4.86
C ASN A 202 7.65 -13.46 3.77
N ASP A 203 7.64 -12.98 2.53
CA ASP A 203 7.15 -13.73 1.36
C ASP A 203 7.84 -15.10 1.16
N CYS A 204 9.00 -15.35 1.79
CA CYS A 204 9.75 -16.61 1.72
C CYS A 204 9.50 -17.57 2.90
N LEU A 205 8.63 -17.23 3.85
CA LEU A 205 8.23 -18.13 4.95
C LEU A 205 6.99 -18.94 4.56
N ASN A 206 7.16 -19.88 3.63
CA ASN A 206 6.05 -20.62 3.00
C ASN A 206 5.78 -21.96 3.69
N LEU A 207 5.13 -21.93 4.86
CA LEU A 207 4.89 -23.12 5.70
C LEU A 207 3.87 -24.11 5.13
N ASN A 208 3.13 -23.71 4.09
CA ASN A 208 2.09 -24.51 3.42
C ASN A 208 2.45 -24.88 1.96
N CYS A 209 3.68 -24.60 1.49
CA CYS A 209 4.06 -24.79 0.09
C CYS A 209 4.41 -26.25 -0.27
N PHE A 210 5.37 -26.84 0.47
CA PHE A 210 5.89 -28.20 0.23
C PHE A 210 6.32 -28.50 -1.23
N SER A 211 6.86 -27.51 -1.94
CA SER A 211 7.38 -27.71 -3.30
C SER A 211 8.58 -28.67 -3.31
N GLU A 212 8.55 -29.64 -4.23
CA GLU A 212 9.62 -30.61 -4.46
C GLU A 212 10.26 -30.47 -5.86
N HIS A 213 9.74 -29.57 -6.71
CA HIS A 213 10.13 -29.47 -8.11
C HIS A 213 10.70 -28.08 -8.48
N PRO A 214 11.85 -28.01 -9.16
CA PRO A 214 12.37 -26.75 -9.67
C PRO A 214 11.40 -26.05 -10.63
N GLY A 215 11.30 -24.73 -10.51
CA GLY A 215 10.43 -23.91 -11.36
C GLY A 215 9.05 -23.63 -10.77
N GLU A 216 8.68 -24.29 -9.67
CA GLU A 216 7.50 -23.94 -8.88
C GLU A 216 7.79 -22.68 -8.06
N SER A 217 6.90 -21.69 -8.17
CA SER A 217 6.99 -20.46 -7.39
C SER A 217 6.55 -20.74 -5.95
N PHE A 218 7.45 -20.58 -4.98
CA PHE A 218 7.15 -20.79 -3.56
C PHE A 218 6.01 -19.91 -3.04
N GLN A 219 5.82 -18.74 -3.65
CA GLN A 219 4.79 -17.78 -3.27
C GLN A 219 3.37 -18.23 -3.66
N THR A 220 3.23 -19.03 -4.72
CA THR A 220 1.91 -19.36 -5.29
C THR A 220 1.63 -20.86 -5.36
N PHE A 221 2.67 -21.69 -5.32
CA PHE A 221 2.53 -23.14 -5.30
C PHE A 221 2.06 -23.66 -3.93
N GLY A 222 1.23 -24.70 -3.96
CA GLY A 222 0.61 -25.28 -2.77
C GLY A 222 -0.69 -24.56 -2.36
N PRO A 223 -1.40 -25.10 -1.36
CA PRO A 223 -2.61 -24.50 -0.83
C PRO A 223 -2.31 -23.13 -0.20
N SER A 224 -3.24 -22.19 -0.36
CA SER A 224 -3.17 -20.87 0.31
C SER A 224 -3.47 -20.94 1.80
N GLU A 225 -4.06 -22.03 2.27
CA GLU A 225 -4.44 -22.25 3.66
C GLU A 225 -3.94 -23.62 4.14
N GLY A 226 -3.49 -23.65 5.39
CA GLY A 226 -3.13 -24.88 6.09
C GLY A 226 -3.74 -24.88 7.49
N PRO A 227 -3.93 -26.05 8.11
CA PRO A 227 -4.79 -26.16 9.29
C PRO A 227 -4.16 -25.59 10.58
N VAL A 228 -2.83 -25.46 10.65
CA VAL A 228 -2.14 -25.24 11.93
C VAL A 228 -0.93 -24.31 11.88
N ALA A 229 -0.53 -23.83 10.70
CA ALA A 229 0.64 -22.97 10.58
C ALA A 229 0.29 -21.53 11.00
N GLU A 230 0.90 -21.03 12.07
CA GLU A 230 0.59 -19.73 12.68
C GLU A 230 1.78 -18.76 12.57
N SER A 231 1.49 -17.46 12.54
CA SER A 231 2.51 -16.39 12.51
C SER A 231 2.42 -15.48 13.74
N VAL A 232 3.53 -15.45 14.50
CA VAL A 232 3.72 -14.49 15.60
C VAL A 232 3.84 -13.05 15.07
N PHE A 233 4.36 -12.87 13.84
CA PHE A 233 4.46 -11.55 13.22
C PHE A 233 3.06 -10.96 12.98
N ILE A 234 2.14 -11.73 12.41
CA ILE A 234 0.74 -11.31 12.22
C ILE A 234 0.09 -11.08 13.58
N GLY A 235 0.37 -11.91 14.60
CA GLY A 235 -0.11 -11.68 15.97
C GLY A 235 0.33 -10.31 16.53
N GLY A 236 1.59 -9.93 16.34
CA GLY A 236 2.09 -8.61 16.73
C GLY A 236 1.44 -7.46 15.94
N MET A 237 1.24 -7.64 14.63
CA MET A 237 0.49 -6.69 13.81
C MET A 237 -0.95 -6.54 14.26
N PHE A 238 -1.63 -7.63 14.60
CA PHE A 238 -3.01 -7.63 15.07
C PHE A 238 -3.14 -6.82 16.35
N VAL A 239 -2.22 -6.98 17.31
CA VAL A 239 -2.22 -6.15 18.52
C VAL A 239 -2.03 -4.68 18.18
N LYS A 240 -1.05 -4.34 17.33
CA LYS A 240 -0.76 -2.95 16.97
C LYS A 240 -1.93 -2.29 16.22
N TYR A 241 -2.32 -2.88 15.09
CA TYR A 241 -3.32 -2.30 14.19
C TYR A 241 -4.75 -2.54 14.68
N GLY A 242 -4.99 -3.56 15.50
CA GLY A 242 -6.24 -3.71 16.24
C GLY A 242 -6.45 -2.58 17.24
N ASN A 243 -5.41 -2.12 17.94
CA ASN A 243 -5.50 -0.93 18.78
C ASN A 243 -5.75 0.33 17.93
N GLU A 244 -5.10 0.48 16.77
CA GLU A 244 -5.36 1.61 15.87
C GLU A 244 -6.79 1.59 15.29
N TYR A 245 -7.36 0.41 15.04
CA TYR A 245 -8.78 0.26 14.67
C TYR A 245 -9.70 0.61 15.84
N ALA A 246 -9.39 0.14 17.05
CA ALA A 246 -10.15 0.48 18.26
C ALA A 246 -10.15 2.00 18.52
N ASP A 247 -9.01 2.68 18.35
CA ASP A 247 -8.93 4.15 18.42
C ASP A 247 -9.87 4.83 17.42
N LEU A 248 -10.03 4.27 16.21
CA LEU A 248 -10.98 4.79 15.20
C LEU A 248 -12.43 4.55 15.63
N CYS A 249 -12.74 3.38 16.18
CA CYS A 249 -14.07 3.10 16.75
C CYS A 249 -14.42 4.09 17.86
N ASP A 250 -13.52 4.27 18.84
CA ASP A 250 -13.70 5.19 19.96
C ASP A 250 -13.91 6.64 19.49
N PHE A 251 -13.25 7.03 18.39
CA PHE A 251 -13.42 8.34 17.78
C PHE A 251 -14.79 8.52 17.11
N LEU A 252 -15.36 7.46 16.52
CA LEU A 252 -16.66 7.49 15.84
C LEU A 252 -17.85 7.39 16.80
N GLY A 253 -17.66 6.81 17.99
CA GLY A 253 -18.70 6.59 19.00
C GLY A 253 -19.54 5.33 18.78
#